data_AF-A0A930UZE0-F1
#
_entry.id   AF-A0A930UZE0-F1
#
_cell.length_a   1.000
_cell.length_b   1.000
_cell.length_c   1.000
_cell.angle_alpha   90.00
_cell.angle_beta   90.00
_cell.angle_gamma   90.00
#
_symmetry.space_group_name_H-M   'P 1'
#
loop_
_entity.id
_entity.type
_entity.pdbx_description
1 polymer ?
#
loop_
_entity_poly.entity_id
_entity_poly.type
_entity_poly.pdbx_seq_one_letter_code
_entity_poly.pdbx_strand_id
1 'polypeptide(L)'
;MRLTPRSSLSLATLALVAGTLTACGGSSDPEAAPDDASTDDFCAVYKDISTDGDQNDLDAAKKAADRLAEVGTPEDMPDDARKAFEDMISLVQGADSEKDLEEAFADGSTDAGSGLGALGNYLFTTCADELGLPSDLPTTIPSDLPSDLASGLPSDMPTDPEAMQSYLDEQEKELDDMLASMSADAS
;
A
#
# COMPACT_ATOMS: atom_id res chain seq x y z
N MET A 1 -15.88 -46.38 -62.14
CA MET A 1 -14.58 -45.94 -61.60
C MET A 1 -14.41 -44.45 -61.88
N ARG A 2 -14.50 -43.60 -60.86
CA ARG A 2 -14.01 -42.22 -60.91
C ARG A 2 -13.23 -41.97 -59.63
N LEU A 3 -11.91 -41.82 -59.79
CA LEU A 3 -10.95 -41.54 -58.74
C LEU A 3 -11.03 -40.07 -58.33
N THR A 4 -11.01 -39.84 -57.01
CA THR A 4 -10.66 -38.57 -56.38
C THR A 4 -9.16 -38.28 -56.51
N PRO A 5 -8.77 -37.01 -56.68
CA PRO A 5 -7.60 -36.48 -55.97
C PRO A 5 -8.04 -35.51 -54.85
N ARG A 6 -7.59 -35.81 -53.63
CA ARG A 6 -7.68 -34.94 -52.45
C ARG A 6 -6.61 -33.86 -52.61
N SER A 7 -7.02 -32.61 -52.81
CA SER A 7 -6.12 -31.46 -52.76
C SER A 7 -6.26 -30.76 -51.41
N SER A 8 -5.22 -30.86 -50.61
CA SER A 8 -5.01 -30.11 -49.38
C SER A 8 -4.88 -28.62 -49.67
N LEU A 9 -5.56 -27.78 -48.89
CA LEU A 9 -5.21 -26.39 -48.69
C LEU A 9 -5.40 -26.07 -47.20
N SER A 10 -4.30 -26.16 -46.46
CA SER A 10 -4.15 -25.57 -45.14
C SER A 10 -4.17 -24.05 -45.29
N LEU A 11 -5.16 -23.40 -44.71
CA LEU A 11 -5.13 -21.95 -44.49
C LEU A 11 -5.00 -21.71 -42.98
N ALA A 12 -3.75 -21.51 -42.57
CA ALA A 12 -3.39 -20.95 -41.28
C ALA A 12 -3.74 -19.45 -41.31
N THR A 13 -4.88 -19.08 -40.77
CA THR A 13 -5.18 -17.68 -40.46
C THR A 13 -4.46 -17.29 -39.17
N LEU A 14 -3.39 -16.49 -39.32
CA LEU A 14 -2.76 -15.76 -38.22
C LEU A 14 -3.84 -14.93 -37.49
N ALA A 15 -3.96 -15.15 -36.18
CA ALA A 15 -4.59 -14.20 -35.28
C ALA A 15 -3.72 -12.93 -35.25
N LEU A 16 -4.27 -11.83 -35.76
CA LEU A 16 -3.64 -10.51 -35.69
C LEU A 16 -3.95 -9.93 -34.31
N VAL A 17 -3.09 -10.23 -33.33
CA VAL A 17 -3.09 -9.55 -32.03
C VAL A 17 -2.54 -8.14 -32.27
N ALA A 18 -3.44 -7.17 -32.37
CA ALA A 18 -3.09 -5.77 -32.38
C ALA A 18 -2.86 -5.33 -30.92
N GLY A 19 -1.59 -5.25 -30.52
CA GLY A 19 -1.18 -4.63 -29.27
C GLY A 19 -1.30 -3.10 -29.36
N THR A 20 -2.27 -2.55 -28.65
CA THR A 20 -2.25 -1.15 -28.21
C THR A 20 -1.76 -1.14 -26.78
N LEU A 21 -0.56 -0.59 -26.55
CA LEU A 21 -0.05 -0.26 -25.24
C LEU A 21 -0.94 0.84 -24.65
N THR A 22 -1.92 0.44 -23.85
CA THR A 22 -2.63 1.33 -22.94
C THR A 22 -1.70 1.60 -21.77
N ALA A 23 -1.30 2.86 -21.62
CA ALA A 23 -1.00 3.41 -20.30
C ALA A 23 -2.20 3.06 -19.41
N CYS A 24 -2.01 2.17 -18.44
CA CYS A 24 -3.08 1.61 -17.62
C CYS A 24 -3.46 2.61 -16.53
N GLY A 25 -4.29 3.57 -16.91
CA GLY A 25 -5.12 4.36 -16.03
C GLY A 25 -6.52 4.39 -16.62
N GLY A 26 -7.39 3.46 -16.18
CA GLY A 26 -8.83 3.47 -16.50
C GLY A 26 -9.35 2.23 -17.23
N SER A 27 -9.91 1.31 -16.44
CA SER A 27 -11.05 0.43 -16.68
C SER A 27 -11.22 -0.22 -18.06
N SER A 28 -10.98 -1.55 -18.15
CA SER A 28 -11.89 -2.59 -18.70
C SER A 28 -11.21 -4.00 -18.78
N ASP A 29 -11.42 -4.85 -17.74
CA ASP A 29 -11.39 -6.35 -17.66
C ASP A 29 -10.14 -7.18 -18.10
N PRO A 30 -9.79 -8.36 -17.50
CA PRO A 30 -10.54 -9.25 -16.58
C PRO A 30 -9.79 -9.59 -15.26
N GLU A 31 -10.53 -9.89 -14.20
CA GLU A 31 -10.06 -10.12 -12.80
C GLU A 31 -9.85 -8.84 -11.98
N ALA A 32 -10.82 -7.92 -12.05
CA ALA A 32 -11.05 -7.02 -10.92
C ALA A 32 -11.14 -7.85 -9.64
N ALA A 33 -10.48 -7.41 -8.57
CA ALA A 33 -10.50 -8.13 -7.31
C ALA A 33 -11.96 -8.32 -6.86
N PRO A 34 -12.34 -9.51 -6.36
CA PRO A 34 -13.71 -9.78 -5.89
C PRO A 34 -14.22 -8.66 -4.96
N ASP A 35 -15.49 -8.27 -5.05
CA ASP A 35 -16.12 -7.30 -4.12
C ASP A 35 -16.82 -7.93 -2.93
N ASP A 36 -16.93 -9.24 -2.90
CA ASP A 36 -17.75 -9.97 -1.94
C ASP A 36 -16.93 -10.56 -0.79
N ALA A 37 -15.71 -10.05 -0.59
CA ALA A 37 -14.85 -10.48 0.50
C ALA A 37 -15.50 -10.17 1.84
N SER A 38 -15.38 -11.09 2.80
CA SER A 38 -15.74 -10.75 4.17
C SER A 38 -14.73 -9.76 4.73
N THR A 39 -15.21 -8.79 5.53
CA THR A 39 -14.34 -7.83 6.21
C THR A 39 -13.27 -8.53 7.05
N ASP A 40 -13.63 -9.61 7.74
CA ASP A 40 -12.70 -10.38 8.56
C ASP A 40 -11.57 -11.01 7.72
N ASP A 41 -11.90 -11.60 6.56
CA ASP A 41 -10.89 -12.21 5.68
C ASP A 41 -9.96 -11.14 5.09
N PHE A 42 -10.53 -10.01 4.65
CA PHE A 42 -9.77 -8.88 4.15
C PHE A 42 -8.78 -8.33 5.20
N CYS A 43 -9.28 -8.06 6.42
CA CYS A 43 -8.47 -7.55 7.52
C CYS A 43 -7.42 -8.58 7.98
N ALA A 44 -7.73 -9.87 7.94
CA ALA A 44 -6.78 -10.93 8.29
C ALA A 44 -5.59 -10.96 7.33
N VAL A 45 -5.80 -10.76 6.03
CA VAL A 45 -4.68 -10.67 5.07
C VAL A 45 -3.82 -9.44 5.36
N TYR A 46 -4.42 -8.28 5.61
CA TYR A 46 -3.69 -7.05 5.94
C TYR A 46 -2.86 -7.19 7.23
N LYS A 47 -3.44 -7.83 8.26
CA LYS A 47 -2.74 -8.14 9.51
C LYS A 47 -1.51 -9.01 9.27
N ASP A 48 -1.68 -10.12 8.54
CA ASP A 48 -0.62 -11.07 8.24
C ASP A 48 0.52 -10.40 7.44
N ILE A 49 0.19 -9.51 6.50
CA ILE A 49 1.18 -8.69 5.78
C ILE A 49 1.89 -7.74 6.74
N SER A 50 1.16 -7.10 7.66
CA SER A 50 1.74 -6.14 8.61
C SER A 50 2.60 -6.79 9.70
N THR A 51 2.35 -8.05 10.07
CA THR A 51 3.08 -8.75 11.14
C THR A 51 4.21 -9.62 10.61
N ASP A 52 4.01 -10.25 9.46
CA ASP A 52 4.91 -11.27 8.92
C ASP A 52 5.50 -10.88 7.55
N GLY A 53 5.06 -9.76 6.97
CA GLY A 53 5.55 -9.26 5.70
C GLY A 53 6.91 -8.57 5.83
N ASP A 54 7.84 -8.95 4.97
CA ASP A 54 9.08 -8.20 4.76
C ASP A 54 8.78 -7.07 3.76
N GLN A 55 8.52 -5.87 4.28
CA GLN A 55 8.11 -4.72 3.46
C GLN A 55 9.24 -4.19 2.56
N ASN A 56 10.47 -4.70 2.72
CA ASN A 56 11.62 -4.37 1.90
C ASN A 56 11.97 -5.50 0.92
N ASP A 57 11.02 -6.39 0.62
CA ASP A 57 11.21 -7.46 -0.34
C ASP A 57 10.08 -7.40 -1.38
N LEU A 58 10.43 -7.09 -2.62
CA LEU A 58 9.48 -6.99 -3.73
C LEU A 58 8.73 -8.31 -4.00
N ASP A 59 9.39 -9.46 -3.84
CA ASP A 59 8.74 -10.75 -4.03
C ASP A 59 7.72 -11.02 -2.91
N ALA A 60 8.04 -10.62 -1.68
CA ALA A 60 7.09 -10.67 -0.57
C ALA A 60 5.91 -9.72 -0.79
N ALA A 61 6.17 -8.49 -1.28
CA ALA A 61 5.14 -7.52 -1.61
C ALA A 61 4.21 -8.02 -2.75
N LYS A 62 4.77 -8.62 -3.80
CA LYS A 62 3.98 -9.23 -4.89
C LYS A 62 3.11 -10.37 -4.39
N LYS A 63 3.66 -11.24 -3.56
CA LYS A 63 2.89 -12.34 -2.95
C LYS A 63 1.78 -11.83 -2.03
N ALA A 64 2.02 -10.75 -1.31
CA ALA A 64 1.01 -10.06 -0.51
C ALA A 64 -0.10 -9.48 -1.41
N ALA A 65 0.28 -8.81 -2.51
CA ALA A 65 -0.65 -8.29 -3.50
C ALA A 65 -1.50 -9.39 -4.16
N ASP A 66 -0.90 -10.55 -4.48
CA ASP A 66 -1.63 -11.71 -5.02
C ASP A 66 -2.70 -12.22 -4.05
N ARG A 67 -2.36 -12.30 -2.75
CA ARG A 67 -3.32 -12.73 -1.73
C ARG A 67 -4.44 -11.73 -1.52
N LEU A 68 -4.13 -10.45 -1.56
CA LEU A 68 -5.13 -9.39 -1.49
C LEU A 68 -6.04 -9.42 -2.72
N ALA A 69 -5.48 -9.59 -3.91
CA ALA A 69 -6.24 -9.74 -5.15
C ALA A 69 -7.15 -10.97 -5.14
N GLU A 70 -6.69 -12.09 -4.56
CA GLU A 70 -7.46 -13.33 -4.43
C GLU A 70 -8.62 -13.20 -3.45
N VAL A 71 -8.39 -12.58 -2.28
CA VAL A 71 -9.45 -12.37 -1.28
C VAL A 71 -10.46 -11.33 -1.76
N GLY A 72 -9.99 -10.27 -2.41
CA GLY A 72 -10.82 -9.17 -2.85
C GLY A 72 -11.02 -8.10 -1.77
N THR A 73 -11.93 -7.16 -2.05
CA THR A 73 -12.35 -6.09 -1.15
C THR A 73 -13.77 -6.35 -0.63
N PRO A 74 -14.13 -5.90 0.57
CA PRO A 74 -15.50 -5.99 1.04
C PRO A 74 -16.49 -5.08 0.30
N GLU A 75 -17.76 -5.47 0.24
CA GLU A 75 -18.83 -4.73 -0.48
C GLU A 75 -19.08 -3.32 0.08
N ASP A 76 -18.73 -3.09 1.35
CA ASP A 76 -18.91 -1.80 2.04
C ASP A 76 -17.71 -0.86 1.89
N MET A 77 -16.64 -1.30 1.22
CA MET A 77 -15.48 -0.46 0.93
C MET A 77 -15.87 0.68 -0.02
N PRO A 78 -15.56 1.95 0.32
CA PRO A 78 -15.83 3.08 -0.56
C PRO A 78 -15.15 2.92 -1.93
N ASP A 79 -15.81 3.36 -3.01
CA ASP A 79 -15.28 3.22 -4.38
C ASP A 79 -13.86 3.79 -4.54
N ASP A 80 -13.57 4.93 -3.92
CA ASP A 80 -12.24 5.56 -3.95
C ASP A 80 -11.17 4.70 -3.23
N ALA A 81 -11.56 4.02 -2.14
CA ALA A 81 -10.69 3.11 -1.40
C ALA A 81 -10.44 1.83 -2.20
N ARG A 82 -11.50 1.28 -2.82
CA ARG A 82 -11.40 0.10 -3.69
C ARG A 82 -10.53 0.36 -4.90
N LYS A 83 -10.73 1.51 -5.55
CA LYS A 83 -9.88 1.92 -6.67
C LYS A 83 -8.41 2.03 -6.26
N ALA A 84 -8.13 2.63 -5.10
CA ALA A 84 -6.76 2.73 -4.62
C ALA A 84 -6.14 1.37 -4.29
N PHE A 85 -6.94 0.43 -3.77
CA PHE A 85 -6.52 -0.94 -3.53
C PHE A 85 -6.13 -1.65 -4.84
N GLU A 86 -6.97 -1.56 -5.87
CA GLU A 86 -6.70 -2.14 -7.19
C GLU A 86 -5.48 -1.49 -7.87
N ASP A 87 -5.35 -0.17 -7.77
CA ASP A 87 -4.22 0.57 -8.30
C ASP A 87 -2.91 0.16 -7.57
N MET A 88 -2.94 -0.03 -6.25
CA MET A 88 -1.80 -0.49 -5.45
C MET A 88 -1.35 -1.90 -5.83
N ILE A 89 -2.30 -2.85 -5.94
CA ILE A 89 -1.99 -4.23 -6.39
C ILE A 89 -1.36 -4.21 -7.77
N SER A 90 -1.95 -3.45 -8.70
CA SER A 90 -1.46 -3.33 -10.07
C SER A 90 -0.04 -2.76 -10.12
N LEU A 91 0.24 -1.75 -9.29
CA LEU A 91 1.56 -1.13 -9.20
C LEU A 91 2.61 -2.12 -8.67
N VAL A 92 2.30 -2.83 -7.58
CA VAL A 92 3.20 -3.83 -6.99
C VAL A 92 3.47 -4.99 -7.93
N GLN A 93 2.43 -5.53 -8.58
CA GLN A 93 2.57 -6.62 -9.53
C GLN A 93 3.31 -6.19 -10.81
N GLY A 94 3.10 -4.95 -11.24
CA GLY A 94 3.73 -4.37 -12.43
C GLY A 94 5.18 -3.90 -12.24
N ALA A 95 5.66 -3.75 -11.00
CA ALA A 95 7.02 -3.30 -10.74
C ALA A 95 8.06 -4.39 -11.08
N ASP A 96 9.08 -4.04 -11.85
CA ASP A 96 10.18 -4.95 -12.19
C ASP A 96 11.29 -4.95 -11.12
N SER A 97 11.36 -3.88 -10.31
CA SER A 97 12.30 -3.72 -9.21
C SER A 97 11.72 -2.84 -8.09
N GLU A 98 12.32 -2.91 -6.90
CA GLU A 98 11.94 -2.06 -5.75
C GLU A 98 12.07 -0.58 -6.09
N LYS A 99 13.09 -0.24 -6.87
CA LYS A 99 13.30 1.12 -7.37
C LYS A 99 12.16 1.60 -8.27
N ASP A 100 11.63 0.73 -9.14
CA ASP A 100 10.50 1.10 -10.00
C ASP A 100 9.24 1.35 -9.16
N LEU A 101 9.07 0.56 -8.09
CA LEU A 101 8.00 0.76 -7.11
C LEU A 101 8.15 2.12 -6.40
N GLU A 102 9.34 2.43 -5.88
CA GLU A 102 9.64 3.72 -5.23
C GLU A 102 9.40 4.91 -6.17
N GLU A 103 9.85 4.82 -7.42
CA GLU A 103 9.66 5.87 -8.42
C GLU A 103 8.16 6.06 -8.74
N ALA A 104 7.38 4.97 -8.83
CA ALA A 104 5.93 5.02 -9.08
C ALA A 104 5.12 5.54 -7.89
N PHE A 105 5.63 5.43 -6.65
CA PHE A 105 5.03 6.08 -5.49
C PHE A 105 5.46 7.55 -5.39
N ALA A 106 6.70 7.88 -5.75
CA ALA A 106 7.24 9.23 -5.67
C ALA A 106 6.73 10.16 -6.78
N ASP A 107 6.45 9.64 -7.97
CA ASP A 107 5.94 10.43 -9.09
C ASP A 107 4.44 10.77 -8.97
N GLY A 108 3.75 10.17 -7.98
CA GLY A 108 2.32 10.37 -7.79
C GLY A 108 1.50 9.93 -9.00
N SER A 109 1.99 8.97 -9.80
CA SER A 109 1.33 8.41 -10.99
C SER A 109 -0.02 7.76 -10.66
N THR A 110 -0.28 7.53 -9.38
CA THR A 110 -1.59 7.25 -8.87
C THR A 110 -2.27 8.56 -8.44
N ASP A 111 -3.54 8.77 -8.84
CA ASP A 111 -4.50 9.69 -8.19
C ASP A 111 -4.81 9.26 -6.71
N ALA A 112 -3.86 8.53 -6.14
CA ALA A 112 -3.79 7.85 -4.86
C ALA A 112 -3.78 8.78 -3.67
N GLY A 113 -3.44 10.06 -3.82
CA GLY A 113 -3.45 10.96 -2.66
C GLY A 113 -4.80 10.94 -1.94
N SER A 114 -5.88 10.95 -2.73
CA SER A 114 -7.26 10.85 -2.23
C SER A 114 -7.66 9.40 -1.94
N GLY A 115 -7.35 8.49 -2.87
CA GLY A 115 -7.76 7.09 -2.78
C GLY A 115 -7.03 6.27 -1.70
N LEU A 116 -5.72 6.42 -1.55
CA LEU A 116 -4.95 5.80 -0.45
C LEU A 116 -5.36 6.39 0.90
N GLY A 117 -5.76 7.67 0.94
CA GLY A 117 -6.36 8.26 2.14
C GLY A 117 -7.67 7.55 2.51
N ALA A 118 -8.53 7.30 1.52
CA ALA A 118 -9.78 6.56 1.72
C ALA A 118 -9.53 5.09 2.12
N LEU A 119 -8.59 4.41 1.46
CA LEU A 119 -8.21 3.02 1.76
C LEU A 119 -7.59 2.91 3.16
N GLY A 120 -6.65 3.79 3.49
CA GLY A 120 -6.05 3.88 4.81
C GLY A 120 -7.12 4.11 5.88
N ASN A 121 -8.00 5.10 5.70
CA ASN A 121 -9.09 5.36 6.63
C ASN A 121 -10.03 4.15 6.78
N TYR A 122 -10.37 3.46 5.69
CA TYR A 122 -11.17 2.24 5.74
C TYR A 122 -10.46 1.16 6.56
N LEU A 123 -9.18 0.89 6.31
CA LEU A 123 -8.37 -0.06 7.08
C LEU A 123 -8.31 0.32 8.57
N PHE A 124 -8.08 1.59 8.88
CA PHE A 124 -7.98 2.08 10.26
C PHE A 124 -9.30 2.06 11.02
N THR A 125 -10.44 2.14 10.34
CA THR A 125 -11.76 2.13 10.99
C THR A 125 -12.35 0.73 11.04
N THR A 126 -12.10 -0.07 10.01
CA THR A 126 -12.74 -1.37 9.81
C THR A 126 -11.86 -2.51 10.33
N CYS A 127 -10.54 -2.41 10.16
CA CYS A 127 -9.58 -3.44 10.60
C CYS A 127 -8.87 -3.10 11.92
N ALA A 128 -9.27 -2.04 12.63
CA ALA A 128 -8.59 -1.55 13.83
C ALA A 128 -8.33 -2.65 14.88
N ASP A 129 -9.37 -3.43 15.19
CA ASP A 129 -9.33 -4.49 16.18
C ASP A 129 -8.37 -5.62 15.78
N GLU A 130 -8.36 -5.99 14.50
CA GLU A 130 -7.50 -7.04 13.95
C GLU A 130 -6.05 -6.60 13.85
N LEU A 131 -5.81 -5.33 13.50
CA LEU A 131 -4.48 -4.72 13.43
C LEU A 131 -3.91 -4.40 14.83
N GLY A 132 -4.67 -4.66 15.90
CA GLY A 132 -4.25 -4.39 17.27
C GLY A 132 -4.07 -2.90 17.58
N LEU A 133 -4.72 -2.05 16.80
CA LEU A 133 -4.66 -0.60 16.98
C LEU A 133 -5.59 -0.21 18.14
N PRO A 134 -5.11 0.58 19.11
CA PRO A 134 -5.99 1.07 20.17
C PRO A 134 -7.08 1.94 19.53
N SER A 135 -8.34 1.64 19.85
CA SER A 135 -9.53 2.37 19.35
C SER A 135 -9.54 3.87 19.72
N ASP A 136 -8.58 4.31 20.54
CA ASP A 136 -8.39 5.68 21.02
C ASP A 136 -7.46 6.54 20.12
N LEU A 137 -6.98 6.03 18.98
CA LEU A 137 -6.33 6.90 18.00
C LEU A 137 -7.39 7.81 17.36
N PRO A 138 -7.35 9.14 17.58
CA PRO A 138 -8.30 10.03 16.94
C PRO A 138 -8.08 9.95 15.41
N THR A 139 -9.07 9.43 14.70
CA THR A 139 -9.11 9.34 13.22
C THR A 139 -9.07 10.72 12.54
N THR A 140 -9.10 11.79 13.32
CA THR A 140 -8.77 13.14 12.90
C THR A 140 -7.25 13.33 12.94
N ILE A 141 -6.54 12.81 11.95
CA ILE A 141 -5.42 13.60 11.42
C ILE A 141 -6.12 14.67 10.56
N PRO A 142 -6.33 15.90 11.08
CA PRO A 142 -6.92 16.93 10.25
C PRO A 142 -6.07 17.10 9.01
N SER A 143 -6.70 17.21 7.84
CA SER A 143 -6.03 17.61 6.59
C SER A 143 -5.35 18.98 6.69
N ASP A 144 -5.62 19.71 7.78
CA ASP A 144 -4.90 20.89 8.27
C ASP A 144 -3.69 20.56 9.17
N LEU A 145 -2.96 19.47 8.91
CA LEU A 145 -1.55 19.47 9.32
C LEU A 145 -0.86 20.52 8.44
N PRO A 146 -0.47 21.69 8.99
CA PRO A 146 0.25 22.66 8.18
C PRO A 146 1.51 21.98 7.65
N SER A 147 1.82 22.21 6.37
CA SER A 147 3.07 21.76 5.72
C SER A 147 4.34 22.20 6.48
N ASP A 148 4.19 23.07 7.48
CA ASP A 148 5.19 23.49 8.43
C ASP A 148 5.66 22.39 9.40
N LEU A 149 4.92 21.29 9.62
CA LEU A 149 5.42 20.15 10.43
C LEU A 149 6.42 19.28 9.66
N ALA A 150 6.29 19.17 8.33
CA ALA A 150 7.33 18.55 7.50
C ALA A 150 8.61 19.41 7.44
N SER A 151 8.47 20.72 7.69
CA SER A 151 9.58 21.68 7.71
C SER A 151 10.16 21.93 9.11
N GLY A 152 9.45 21.48 10.15
CA GLY A 152 9.82 21.62 11.57
C GLY A 152 10.42 20.37 12.19
N LEU A 153 10.39 19.23 11.48
CA LEU A 153 11.30 18.13 11.77
C LEU A 153 12.73 18.65 11.52
N PRO A 154 13.61 18.67 12.53
CA PRO A 154 15.00 19.02 12.29
C PRO A 154 15.52 18.08 11.21
N SER A 155 15.99 18.65 10.10
CA SER A 155 16.62 17.88 9.00
C SER A 155 17.90 17.15 9.44
N ASP A 156 18.33 17.39 10.68
CA ASP A 156 19.41 16.71 11.39
C ASP A 156 18.92 15.49 12.18
N MET A 157 17.90 14.76 11.71
CA MET A 157 17.71 13.40 12.22
C MET A 157 18.89 12.55 11.73
N PRO A 158 19.71 12.00 12.64
CA PRO A 158 20.76 11.09 12.24
C PRO A 158 20.13 9.87 11.55
N THR A 159 20.49 9.65 10.29
CA THR A 159 20.11 8.44 9.56
C THR A 159 20.89 7.22 10.07
N ASP A 160 21.91 7.46 10.90
CA ASP A 160 22.74 6.44 11.51
C ASP A 160 22.13 5.96 12.84
N PRO A 161 21.93 4.64 13.02
CA PRO A 161 21.26 4.09 14.19
C PRO A 161 22.03 4.29 15.50
N GLU A 162 23.37 4.38 15.47
CA GLU A 162 24.16 4.64 16.69
C GLU A 162 24.02 6.09 17.12
N ALA A 163 23.99 7.02 16.15
CA ALA A 163 23.73 8.42 16.43
C ALA A 163 22.29 8.62 16.95
N MET A 164 21.31 7.88 16.44
CA MET A 164 19.94 7.93 16.96
C MET A 164 19.85 7.48 18.43
N GLN A 165 20.62 6.46 18.83
CA GLN A 165 20.68 6.01 20.21
C GLN A 165 21.26 7.07 21.14
N SER A 166 22.31 7.78 20.71
CA SER A 166 22.92 8.87 21.48
C SER A 166 21.96 10.05 21.73
N TYR A 167 21.08 10.36 20.77
CA TYR A 167 20.08 11.40 20.91
C TYR A 167 18.97 11.03 21.90
N LEU A 168 18.59 9.74 21.95
CA LEU A 168 17.60 9.25 22.93
C LEU A 168 18.16 9.33 24.35
N ASP A 169 19.41 8.89 24.54
CA ASP A 169 20.10 8.97 25.84
C ASP A 169 20.23 10.42 26.33
N GLU A 170 20.45 11.38 25.41
CA GLU A 170 20.55 12.80 25.74
C GLU A 170 19.19 13.41 26.10
N GLN A 171 18.11 13.03 25.41
CA GLN A 171 16.76 13.47 25.75
C GLN A 171 16.24 12.90 27.07
N GLU A 172 16.54 11.64 27.39
CA GLU A 172 16.21 11.07 28.71
C GLU A 172 16.89 11.85 29.83
N LYS A 173 18.14 12.25 29.61
CA LYS A 173 18.90 13.03 30.59
C LYS A 173 18.35 14.45 30.77
N GLU A 174 17.97 15.14 29.69
CA GLU A 174 17.30 16.44 29.81
C GLU A 174 15.95 16.32 30.53
N LEU A 175 15.18 15.27 30.24
CA LEU A 175 13.91 15.03 30.91
C LEU A 175 14.09 14.80 32.42
N ASP A 176 15.10 14.03 32.82
CA ASP A 176 15.45 13.80 34.23
C ASP A 176 15.91 15.09 34.92
N ASP A 177 16.73 15.92 34.26
CA ASP A 177 17.17 17.21 34.81
C ASP A 177 15.99 18.20 34.95
N MET A 178 15.07 18.22 33.98
CA MET A 178 13.83 18.99 34.09
C MET A 178 12.94 18.49 35.22
N LEU A 179 12.77 17.17 35.36
CA LEU A 179 11.99 16.57 36.43
C LEU A 179 12.60 16.88 37.81
N ALA A 180 13.93 16.82 37.91
CA ALA A 180 14.67 17.17 39.11
C ALA A 180 14.49 18.66 39.46
N SER A 181 14.56 19.56 38.47
CA SER A 181 14.33 20.99 38.70
C SER A 181 12.90 21.27 39.19
N MET A 182 11.90 20.62 38.59
CA MET A 182 10.50 20.77 39.01
C MET A 182 10.25 20.22 40.42
N SER A 183 10.96 19.16 40.81
CA SER A 183 10.87 18.60 42.16
C SER A 183 11.53 19.49 43.22
N ALA A 184 12.54 20.28 42.83
CA ALA A 184 13.25 21.19 43.73
C ALA A 184 12.45 22.47 44.05
N ASP A 185 11.61 22.95 43.13
CA ASP A 185 10.73 24.12 43.34
C ASP A 185 9.46 23.80 44.15
N ALA A 186 9.17 22.52 44.39
CA ALA A 186 8.00 22.08 45.17
C ALA A 186 8.26 21.89 46.68
N SER A 187 9.46 22.21 47.17
CA SER A 187 9.87 22.07 48.59
C SER A 187 10.08 23.40 49.32
#